data_AF-A0A9Q3D3I9-F1
#
_entry.id   AF-A0A9Q3D3I9-F1
#
_cell.length_a   1.000
_cell.length_b   1.000
_cell.length_c   1.000
_cell.angle_alpha   90.00
_cell.angle_beta   90.00
_cell.angle_gamma   90.00
#
_symmetry.space_group_name_H-M   'P 1'
#
loop_
_entity.id
_entity.type
_entity.pdbx_description
1 polymer ?
#
loop_
_entity_poly.entity_id
_entity_poly.type
_entity_poly.pdbx_seq_one_letter_code
_entity_poly.pdbx_strand_id
1 'polypeptide(L)'
;MLRKNRPEFAIGEEPLTKIRGHDTELYLDVERPYPTMLRGPPYPESLETRKKIEKNINELLDIDVIRKIGHNEIVEITTPVLIT
;
A
#
# COMPACT_ATOMS: atom_id res chain seq x y z
N MET A 1 -2.12 -27.26 20.99
CA MET A 1 -2.47 -26.93 19.59
C MET A 1 -1.71 -25.72 19.06
N LEU A 2 -1.69 -24.57 19.75
CA LEU A 2 -0.94 -23.35 19.34
C LEU A 2 0.56 -23.54 18.97
N ARG A 3 1.31 -24.41 19.67
CA ARG A 3 2.74 -24.65 19.34
C ARG A 3 2.97 -25.49 18.09
N LYS A 4 2.02 -26.37 17.72
CA LYS A 4 2.18 -27.27 16.57
C LYS A 4 1.89 -26.56 15.25
N ASN A 5 0.96 -25.60 15.27
CA ASN A 5 0.53 -24.86 14.09
C ASN A 5 1.07 -23.43 14.11
N ARG A 6 2.28 -23.24 14.65
CA ARG A 6 2.91 -21.92 14.79
C ARG A 6 3.08 -21.18 13.44
N PRO A 7 3.45 -21.83 12.31
CA PRO A 7 3.62 -21.12 11.03
C PRO A 7 2.29 -20.72 10.36
N GLU A 8 1.15 -21.26 10.79
CA GLU A 8 -0.18 -20.93 10.26
C GLU A 8 -0.79 -19.69 10.93
N PHE A 9 -0.21 -19.22 12.03
CA PHE A 9 -0.62 -17.96 12.67
C PHE A 9 0.25 -16.82 12.16
N ALA A 10 -0.39 -15.66 11.92
CA ALA A 10 0.32 -14.41 11.66
C ALA A 10 1.13 -14.02 12.90
N ILE A 11 2.38 -14.44 12.95
CA ILE A 11 3.38 -13.99 13.92
C ILE A 11 4.08 -12.81 13.27
N GLY A 12 4.22 -11.70 14.00
CA GLY A 12 4.70 -10.40 13.48
C GLY A 12 6.13 -10.37 12.94
N GLU A 13 6.77 -11.52 12.75
CA GLU A 13 8.11 -11.68 12.20
C GLU A 13 8.10 -12.11 10.72
N GLU A 14 6.96 -12.55 10.17
CA GLU A 14 6.86 -12.92 8.75
C GLU A 14 6.25 -11.80 7.90
N PRO A 15 6.87 -11.43 6.76
CA PRO A 15 6.31 -10.41 5.88
C PRO A 15 4.99 -10.92 5.27
N LEU A 16 3.95 -10.09 5.30
CA LEU A 16 2.63 -10.41 4.75
C LEU A 16 2.67 -10.74 3.25
N THR A 17 3.69 -10.26 2.55
CA THR A 17 3.97 -10.49 1.12
C THR A 17 4.51 -11.90 0.81
N LYS A 18 4.65 -12.79 1.80
CA LYS A 18 5.12 -14.17 1.60
C LYS A 18 4.13 -15.04 0.80
N ILE A 19 2.85 -14.66 0.73
CA ILE A 19 1.83 -15.37 -0.06
C ILE A 19 1.91 -14.92 -1.52
N ARG A 20 2.31 -15.82 -2.41
CA ARG A 20 2.43 -15.56 -3.86
C ARG A 20 1.21 -16.10 -4.62
N GLY A 21 0.84 -15.45 -5.72
CA GLY A 21 -0.18 -15.95 -6.66
C GLY A 21 -1.61 -15.39 -6.46
N HIS A 22 -1.77 -14.33 -5.67
CA HIS A 22 -3.04 -13.59 -5.52
C HIS A 22 -3.00 -12.21 -6.18
N ASP A 23 -2.13 -12.03 -7.17
CA ASP A 23 -2.03 -10.79 -7.92
C ASP A 23 -3.36 -10.53 -8.63
N THR A 24 -3.89 -9.32 -8.46
CA THR A 24 -5.14 -8.90 -9.10
C THR A 24 -4.82 -7.90 -10.20
N GLU A 25 -5.23 -8.22 -11.42
CA GLU A 25 -5.18 -7.27 -12.54
C GLU A 25 -6.43 -6.40 -12.51
N LEU A 26 -6.23 -5.09 -12.35
CA LEU A 26 -7.31 -4.11 -12.40
C LEU A 26 -7.21 -3.34 -13.71
N TYR A 27 -8.31 -3.35 -14.47
CA TYR A 27 -8.45 -2.59 -15.70
C TYR A 27 -9.34 -1.38 -15.44
N LEU A 28 -8.90 -0.20 -15.90
CA LEU A 28 -9.73 0.99 -15.89
C LEU A 28 -10.50 1.06 -17.20
N ASP A 29 -11.81 1.33 -17.14
CA ASP A 29 -12.66 1.55 -18.31
C ASP A 29 -12.38 2.90 -19.01
N VAL A 30 -11.38 3.64 -18.54
CA VAL A 30 -11.01 4.97 -19.04
C VAL A 30 -9.54 5.02 -19.43
N GLU A 31 -9.26 5.63 -20.56
CA GLU A 31 -7.92 5.89 -21.03
C GLU A 31 -7.35 7.21 -20.48
N ARG A 32 -6.03 7.36 -20.54
CA ARG A 32 -5.38 8.63 -20.17
C ARG A 32 -5.79 9.75 -21.14
N PRO A 33 -5.88 11.01 -20.68
CA PRO A 33 -5.55 11.48 -19.33
C PRO A 33 -6.65 11.16 -18.31
N TYR A 34 -6.24 10.67 -17.13
CA TYR A 34 -7.18 10.40 -16.04
C TYR A 34 -7.88 11.67 -15.56
N PRO A 35 -9.13 11.58 -15.06
CA PRO A 35 -9.89 12.74 -14.58
C PRO A 35 -9.09 13.58 -13.57
N THR A 36 -9.12 14.90 -13.72
CA THR A 36 -8.44 15.86 -12.82
C THR A 36 -8.91 15.74 -11.37
N MET A 37 -10.13 15.22 -11.15
CA MET A 37 -10.69 14.97 -9.82
C MET A 37 -9.85 13.98 -8.99
N LEU A 38 -9.06 13.12 -9.64
CA LEU A 38 -8.12 12.22 -8.95
C LEU A 38 -6.84 12.94 -8.48
N ARG A 39 -6.61 14.19 -8.89
CA ARG A 39 -5.43 15.01 -8.55
C ARG A 39 -5.75 16.06 -7.48
N GLY A 40 -6.65 15.73 -6.56
CA GLY A 40 -6.96 16.61 -5.43
C GLY A 40 -5.79 16.67 -4.44
N PRO A 41 -5.55 17.82 -3.78
CA PRO A 41 -4.65 17.85 -2.64
C PRO A 41 -5.19 16.92 -1.53
N PRO A 42 -4.31 16.34 -0.70
CA PRO A 42 -4.75 15.58 0.46
C PRO A 42 -5.61 16.47 1.37
N TYR A 43 -6.60 15.86 1.99
CA TYR A 43 -7.46 16.56 2.94
C TYR A 43 -6.60 17.07 4.12
N PRO A 44 -6.84 18.29 4.65
CA PRO A 44 -6.04 18.81 5.75
C PRO A 44 -6.20 17.96 7.01
N GLU A 45 -5.06 17.67 7.65
CA GLU A 45 -4.98 16.77 8.80
C GLU A 45 -4.37 17.47 10.02
N SER A 46 -4.76 17.05 11.22
CA SER A 46 -4.13 17.54 12.44
C SER A 46 -2.68 17.03 12.54
N LEU A 47 -1.80 17.79 13.21
CA LEU A 47 -0.40 17.38 13.41
C LEU A 47 -0.27 16.04 14.15
N GLU A 48 -1.16 15.77 15.10
CA GLU A 48 -1.17 14.50 15.83
C GLU A 48 -1.58 13.34 14.93
N THR A 49 -2.63 13.56 14.12
CA THR A 49 -3.12 12.58 13.13
C THR A 49 -2.02 12.25 12.13
N ARG A 50 -1.34 13.27 11.60
CA ARG A 50 -0.26 13.10 10.62
C ARG A 50 0.88 12.24 11.16
N LYS A 51 1.31 12.45 12.41
CA LYS A 51 2.36 11.64 13.05
C LYS A 51 1.96 10.17 13.22
N LYS A 52 0.71 9.91 13.58
CA LYS A 52 0.19 8.54 13.72
C LYS A 52 0.13 7.83 12.36
N ILE A 53 -0.33 8.53 11.34
CA ILE A 53 -0.39 8.00 9.96
C ILE A 53 1.03 7.74 9.44
N GLU A 54 1.97 8.66 9.64
CA GLU A 54 3.36 8.51 9.19
C GLU A 54 4.04 7.29 9.81
N LYS A 55 3.79 7.01 11.10
CA LYS A 55 4.26 5.78 11.73
C LYS A 55 3.73 4.54 11.01
N ASN A 56 2.42 4.48 10.74
CA ASN A 56 1.81 3.34 10.05
C ASN A 56 2.32 3.20 8.62
N ILE A 57 2.52 4.30 7.90
CA ILE A 57 3.09 4.30 6.55
C ILE A 57 4.49 3.69 6.56
N ASN A 58 5.34 4.05 7.53
CA ASN A 58 6.69 3.49 7.63
C ASN A 58 6.66 1.98 7.90
N GLU A 59 5.78 1.52 8.80
CA GLU A 59 5.60 0.09 9.05
C GLU A 59 5.17 -0.66 7.79
N LEU A 60 4.26 -0.09 6.99
CA LEU A 60 3.79 -0.69 5.73
C LEU A 60 4.87 -0.69 4.62
N LEU A 61 5.75 0.31 4.60
CA LEU A 61 6.91 0.35 3.70
C LEU A 61 7.92 -0.75 4.07
N ASP A 62 8.18 -0.94 5.37
CA ASP A 62 9.17 -1.92 5.85
C ASP A 62 8.77 -3.36 5.53
N ILE A 63 7.46 -3.65 5.50
CA ILE A 63 6.91 -4.97 5.13
C ILE A 63 6.63 -5.13 3.63
N ASP A 64 7.05 -4.15 2.81
CA ASP A 64 6.88 -4.13 1.35
C ASP A 64 5.41 -4.26 0.90
N VAL A 65 4.47 -3.77 1.73
CA VAL A 65 3.05 -3.73 1.39
C VAL A 65 2.74 -2.52 0.53
N ILE A 66 3.38 -1.37 0.78
CA ILE A 66 3.26 -0.18 -0.05
C ILE A 66 4.64 0.26 -0.55
N ARG A 67 4.68 1.01 -1.66
CA ARG A 67 5.91 1.64 -2.17
C ARG A 67 5.69 3.10 -2.54
N LYS A 68 6.77 3.89 -2.49
CA LYS A 68 6.78 5.28 -2.98
C LYS A 68 6.91 5.29 -4.49
N ILE A 69 6.19 6.21 -5.13
CA ILE A 69 6.15 6.36 -6.59
C ILE A 69 6.36 7.81 -6.96
N GLY A 70 7.14 8.04 -8.02
CA GLY A 70 7.39 9.38 -8.54
C GLY A 70 6.14 9.98 -9.19
N HIS A 71 6.01 11.31 -9.15
CA HIS A 71 4.83 12.03 -9.67
C HIS A 71 4.44 11.67 -11.13
N ASN A 72 5.40 11.26 -11.95
CA ASN A 72 5.20 10.89 -13.35
C ASN A 72 5.59 9.43 -13.67
N GLU A 73 5.82 8.59 -12.67
CA GLU A 73 6.15 7.18 -12.90
C GLU A 73 4.92 6.44 -13.45
N ILE A 74 5.11 5.76 -14.58
CA ILE A 74 4.08 4.95 -15.21
C ILE A 74 4.10 3.59 -14.52
N VAL A 75 3.01 3.28 -13.82
CA VAL A 75 2.87 2.02 -13.10
C VAL A 75 1.91 1.14 -13.89
N GLU A 76 2.40 0.04 -14.46
CA GLU A 76 1.60 -0.93 -15.20
C GLU A 76 0.86 -1.91 -14.27
N ILE A 77 1.30 -2.02 -13.01
CA ILE A 77 0.83 -3.01 -12.04
C ILE A 77 0.36 -2.29 -10.78
N THR A 78 -0.90 -2.48 -10.39
CA THR A 78 -1.49 -1.90 -9.17
C THR A 78 -0.93 -2.55 -7.90
N THR A 79 0.37 -2.39 -7.65
CA THR A 79 0.90 -2.41 -6.28
C THR A 79 0.25 -1.25 -5.53
N PRO A 80 -0.27 -1.40 -4.30
CA PRO A 80 -0.85 -0.26 -3.59
C PRO A 80 0.21 0.83 -3.40
N VAL A 81 -0.10 2.00 -3.93
CA VAL A 81 0.83 3.12 -4.09
C VAL A 81 0.52 4.20 -3.07
N LEU A 82 1.57 4.74 -2.44
CA LEU A 82 1.46 6.01 -1.73
C LEU A 82 1.92 7.15 -2.63
N ILE A 83 0.99 8.01 -3.04
CA ILE A 83 1.28 9.25 -3.78
C ILE A 83 1.44 10.36 -2.74
N THR A 84 2.67 10.87 -2.58
CA THR A 84 2.97 12.05 -1.74
C THR A 84 3.00 13.33 -2.55
#